data_AF-A0ABD5P2B8-F1
#
_entry.id   AF-A0ABD5P2B8-F1
#
_cell.length_a   1.000
_cell.length_b   1.000
_cell.length_c   1.000
_cell.angle_alpha   90.00
_cell.angle_beta   90.00
_cell.angle_gamma   90.00
#
_symmetry.space_group_name_H-M   'P 1'
#
loop_
_entity.id
_entity.type
_entity.pdbx_description
1 polymer ?
#
loop_
_entity_poly.entity_id
_entity_poly.type
_entity_poly.pdbx_seq_one_letter_code
_entity_poly.pdbx_strand_id
1 'polypeptide(L)'
;MDRSQRTGNGSSTDLVVEIIETLEACGLDCDDYQLYDTVDPEALEQLLASSTDDTEVRLTVEGIRIAVTSDGVDVLIDDPTSVSDQ
;
A
#
# COMPACT_ATOMS: atom_id res chain seq x y z
N MET A 1 30.85 -13.19 3.42
CA MET A 1 29.51 -12.84 3.93
C MET A 1 28.80 -12.12 2.81
N ASP A 2 28.02 -12.84 2.00
CA ASP A 2 27.12 -12.25 1.01
C ASP A 2 25.80 -13.00 1.14
N ARG A 3 24.90 -12.46 1.97
CA ARG A 3 23.50 -12.89 2.07
C ARG A 3 22.60 -11.85 1.38
N SER A 4 23.10 -11.28 0.31
CA SER A 4 22.43 -10.24 -0.44
C SER A 4 21.40 -10.92 -1.36
N GLN A 5 20.12 -10.73 -1.02
CA GLN A 5 18.95 -10.90 -1.90
C GLN A 5 18.44 -12.34 -2.09
N ARG A 6 17.92 -12.92 -1.02
CA ARG A 6 16.69 -13.73 -1.14
C ARG A 6 15.55 -12.87 -0.60
N THR A 7 15.15 -11.83 -1.34
CA THR A 7 13.75 -11.36 -1.24
C THR A 7 12.92 -12.41 -1.97
N GLY A 8 12.71 -13.52 -1.28
CA GLY A 8 11.88 -14.60 -1.78
C GLY A 8 10.48 -14.35 -1.27
N ASN A 9 9.58 -13.99 -2.18
CA ASN A 9 8.14 -14.23 -2.10
C ASN A 9 7.58 -14.42 -0.68
N GLY A 10 7.18 -13.32 -0.01
CA GLY A 10 6.26 -13.37 1.13
C GLY A 10 4.95 -12.74 0.71
N SER A 11 4.05 -13.50 0.06
CA SER A 11 2.76 -13.89 0.64
C SER A 11 1.96 -12.70 1.16
N SER A 12 0.92 -12.31 0.42
CA SER A 12 -0.26 -11.43 0.69
C SER A 12 -0.25 -10.70 2.02
N THR A 13 -0.08 -11.43 3.11
CA THR A 13 0.15 -10.94 4.45
C THR A 13 1.22 -9.84 4.56
N ASP A 14 2.35 -9.93 3.87
CA ASP A 14 3.44 -8.94 3.93
C ASP A 14 2.98 -7.60 3.35
N LEU A 15 2.36 -7.65 2.17
CA LEU A 15 1.74 -6.49 1.51
C LEU A 15 0.64 -5.87 2.38
N VAL A 16 -0.19 -6.70 3.03
CA VAL A 16 -1.24 -6.21 3.95
C VAL A 16 -0.65 -5.50 5.15
N VAL A 17 0.42 -6.05 5.73
CA VAL A 17 1.11 -5.44 6.87
C VAL A 17 1.69 -4.08 6.45
N GLU A 18 2.32 -3.97 5.29
CA GLU A 18 2.82 -2.67 4.79
C GLU A 18 1.70 -1.65 4.57
N ILE A 19 0.54 -2.07 4.04
CA ILE A 19 -0.61 -1.17 3.89
C ILE A 19 -1.08 -0.68 5.26
N ILE A 20 -1.15 -1.58 6.24
CA ILE A 20 -1.55 -1.23 7.61
C ILE A 20 -0.56 -0.27 8.25
N GLU A 21 0.74 -0.56 8.18
CA GLU A 21 1.78 0.32 8.74
C GLU A 21 1.75 1.71 8.10
N THR A 22 1.48 1.78 6.79
CA THR A 22 1.34 3.05 6.07
C THR A 22 0.12 3.84 6.52
N LEU A 23 -1.02 3.16 6.72
CA LEU A 23 -2.24 3.76 7.25
C LEU A 23 -2.05 4.27 8.68
N GLU A 24 -1.44 3.47 9.55
CA GLU A 24 -1.13 3.83 10.94
C GLU A 24 -0.14 5.02 11.01
N ALA A 25 0.88 5.05 10.15
CA ALA A 25 1.81 6.17 10.05
C ALA A 25 1.11 7.47 9.63
N CYS A 26 0.00 7.37 8.89
CA CYS A 26 -0.84 8.50 8.50
C CYS A 26 -1.89 8.86 9.58
N GLY A 27 -1.99 8.07 10.65
CA GLY A 27 -2.89 8.29 11.79
C GLY A 27 -4.22 7.54 11.71
N LEU A 28 -4.31 6.51 10.86
CA LEU A 28 -5.49 5.66 10.73
C LEU A 28 -5.25 4.31 11.43
N ASP A 29 -5.98 4.04 12.51
CA ASP A 29 -5.87 2.80 13.26
C ASP A 29 -6.48 1.61 12.50
N CYS A 30 -5.77 0.48 12.48
CA CYS A 30 -6.23 -0.77 11.85
C CYS A 30 -7.46 -1.41 12.50
N ASP A 31 -7.86 -0.93 13.67
CA ASP A 31 -9.10 -1.33 14.35
C ASP A 31 -10.33 -0.59 13.77
N ASP A 32 -10.17 0.60 13.19
CA ASP A 32 -11.30 1.42 12.68
C ASP A 32 -11.68 1.02 11.24
N TYR A 33 -10.74 0.44 10.47
CA TYR A 33 -10.99 -0.04 9.12
C TYR A 33 -10.88 -1.57 9.00
N GLN A 34 -11.88 -2.20 8.38
CA GLN A 34 -11.81 -3.61 7.99
C GLN A 34 -11.14 -3.71 6.62
N LEU A 35 -9.80 -3.71 6.59
CA LEU A 35 -9.03 -3.76 5.33
C LEU A 35 -9.45 -4.94 4.46
N TYR A 36 -9.69 -6.10 5.07
CA TYR A 36 -10.15 -7.31 4.38
C TYR A 36 -11.55 -7.23 3.78
N ASP A 37 -12.39 -6.27 4.20
CA ASP A 37 -13.73 -6.06 3.62
C ASP A 37 -13.66 -5.15 2.38
N THR A 38 -12.67 -4.26 2.35
CA THR A 38 -12.48 -3.28 1.25
C THR A 38 -11.40 -3.72 0.26
N VAL A 39 -10.45 -4.53 0.70
CA VAL A 39 -9.22 -4.89 -0.01
C VAL A 39 -9.00 -6.39 0.15
N ASP A 40 -9.20 -7.12 -0.93
CA ASP A 40 -8.84 -8.53 -0.99
C ASP A 40 -7.33 -8.65 -1.27
N PRO A 41 -6.50 -9.08 -0.29
CA PRO A 41 -5.07 -9.17 -0.50
C PRO A 41 -4.69 -10.25 -1.52
N GLU A 42 -5.48 -11.32 -1.61
CA GLU A 42 -5.32 -12.34 -2.64
C GLU A 42 -5.60 -11.79 -4.05
N ALA A 43 -6.56 -10.87 -4.19
CA ALA A 43 -6.84 -10.25 -5.48
C ALA A 43 -5.76 -9.22 -5.84
N LEU A 44 -5.26 -8.48 -4.85
CA LEU A 44 -4.20 -7.50 -5.00
C LEU A 44 -2.89 -8.17 -5.44
N GLU A 45 -2.52 -9.28 -4.79
CA GLU A 45 -1.38 -10.08 -5.22
C GLU A 45 -1.56 -10.66 -6.62
N GLN A 46 -2.73 -11.21 -6.94
CA GLN A 46 -3.00 -11.75 -8.27
C GLN A 46 -2.96 -10.65 -9.34
N LEU A 47 -3.42 -9.44 -9.02
CA LEU A 47 -3.38 -8.30 -9.92
C LEU A 47 -1.94 -7.84 -10.19
N LEU A 48 -1.12 -7.75 -9.15
CA LEU A 48 0.29 -7.42 -9.25
C LEU A 48 1.07 -8.53 -9.98
N ALA A 49 0.80 -9.79 -9.67
CA ALA A 49 1.45 -10.95 -10.29
C ALA A 49 1.04 -11.18 -11.75
N SER A 50 -0.20 -10.84 -12.12
CA SER A 50 -0.67 -10.94 -13.51
C SER A 50 -0.17 -9.79 -14.38
N SER A 51 0.32 -8.71 -13.79
CA SER A 51 0.67 -7.51 -14.52
C SER A 51 2.19 -7.36 -14.64
N THR A 52 2.63 -6.89 -15.80
CA THR A 52 4.04 -6.81 -16.14
C THR A 52 4.57 -5.44 -15.71
N ASP A 53 5.06 -5.38 -14.47
CA ASP A 53 5.93 -4.34 -13.87
C ASP A 53 5.33 -2.95 -13.59
N ASP A 54 4.34 -2.45 -14.34
CA ASP A 54 3.83 -1.06 -14.20
C ASP A 54 2.43 -0.99 -13.54
N THR A 55 2.10 -1.92 -12.64
CA THR A 55 0.78 -1.91 -11.97
C THR A 55 0.84 -1.26 -10.61
N GLU A 56 0.17 -0.11 -10.54
CA GLU A 56 -0.10 0.62 -9.32
C GLU A 56 -1.59 0.51 -8.98
N VAL A 57 -1.89 0.06 -7.78
CA VAL A 57 -3.24 -0.01 -7.24
C VAL A 57 -3.41 1.12 -6.24
N ARG A 58 -4.31 2.05 -6.53
CA ARG A 58 -4.56 3.22 -5.69
C ARG A 58 -5.78 2.99 -4.81
N LEU A 59 -5.57 2.92 -3.51
CA LEU A 59 -6.62 2.78 -2.52
C LEU A 59 -6.89 4.13 -1.87
N THR A 60 -8.16 4.40 -1.56
CA THR A 60 -8.55 5.56 -0.76
C THR A 60 -9.28 5.04 0.47
N VAL A 61 -8.63 5.11 1.63
CA VAL A 61 -9.18 4.66 2.91
C VAL A 61 -9.36 5.90 3.78
N GLU A 62 -10.61 6.21 4.14
CA GLU A 62 -10.95 7.39 4.97
C GLU A 62 -10.36 8.73 4.50
N GLY A 63 -10.15 8.87 3.18
CA GLY A 63 -9.58 10.08 2.57
C GLY A 63 -8.05 10.07 2.43
N ILE A 64 -7.37 9.06 2.97
CA ILE A 64 -5.95 8.81 2.76
C ILE A 64 -5.79 8.00 1.47
N ARG A 65 -5.02 8.52 0.52
CA ARG A 65 -4.72 7.80 -0.72
C ARG A 65 -3.39 7.07 -0.57
N ILE A 66 -3.37 5.81 -0.98
CA ILE A 66 -2.20 4.94 -0.91
C ILE A 66 -2.03 4.26 -2.26
N ALA A 67 -0.80 4.22 -2.76
CA ALA A 67 -0.39 3.45 -3.93
C ALA A 67 0.23 2.13 -3.48
N VAL A 68 -0.28 1.03 -3.99
CA VAL A 68 0.28 -0.31 -3.77
C VAL A 68 0.86 -0.81 -5.08
N THR A 69 2.12 -1.20 -5.04
CA THR A 69 2.87 -1.68 -6.21
C THR A 69 3.55 -3.00 -5.87
N SER A 70 4.17 -3.62 -6.88
CA SER A 70 4.98 -4.83 -6.71
C SER A 70 6.23 -4.60 -5.85
N ASP A 71 6.68 -3.34 -5.72
CA ASP A 71 7.87 -2.94 -4.95
C ASP A 71 7.52 -2.66 -3.47
N GLY A 72 6.27 -2.30 -3.19
CA GLY A 72 5.79 -1.98 -1.85
C GLY A 72 4.61 -1.02 -1.87
N VAL A 73 4.38 -0.39 -0.70
CA VAL A 73 3.25 0.51 -0.45
C VAL A 73 3.75 1.94 -0.19
N ASP A 74 3.17 2.92 -0.87
CA ASP A 74 3.53 4.33 -0.72
C ASP A 74 2.30 5.21 -0.49
N VAL A 75 2.40 6.18 0.42
CA VAL A 75 1.31 7.11 0.68
C VAL A 75 1.28 8.21 -0.38
N LEU A 76 0.17 8.28 -1.11
CA LEU A 76 -0.10 9.36 -2.05
C LEU A 76 -0.60 10.57 -1.27
N ILE A 77 0.32 11.31 -0.67
CA ILE A 77 0.04 12.63 -0.11
C ILE A 77 -0.33 13.52 -1.30
N ASP A 78 -1.61 13.84 -1.44
CA ASP A 78 -2.04 14.96 -2.27
C ASP A 78 -1.46 16.17 -1.56
N ASP A 79 -0.24 16.58 -1.98
CA ASP A 79 0.42 17.79 -1.50
C ASP A 79 -0.67 18.87 -1.55
N PRO A 80 -1.18 19.35 -0.39
CA PRO A 80 -2.26 20.30 -0.41
C PRO A 80 -1.64 21.50 -1.09
N THR A 81 -1.95 21.67 -2.37
CA THR A 81 -1.40 22.71 -3.21
C THR A 81 -1.42 23.95 -2.38
N SER A 82 -0.22 24.40 -2.05
CA SER A 82 0.05 25.60 -1.29
C SER A 82 -0.98 26.65 -1.67
N VAL A 83 -1.95 26.88 -0.79
CA VAL A 83 -2.56 28.19 -0.66
C VAL A 83 -1.82 28.91 0.47
N SER A 84 -0.48 28.93 0.39
CA SER A 84 0.19 30.16 0.75
C SER A 84 -0.13 31.19 -0.32
N ASP A 85 -0.58 32.35 0.16
CA ASP A 85 -0.58 33.65 -0.52
C ASP A 85 -1.78 33.94 -1.44
N GLN A 86 -2.82 34.62 -0.91
CA GLN A 86 -2.92 36.09 -0.90
C GLN A 86 -4.19 36.59 -0.20
#